data_AF-A0A914DDF4-F1
#
_entry.id   AF-A0A914DDF4-F1
#
_cell.length_a   1.000
_cell.length_b   1.000
_cell.length_c   1.000
_cell.angle_alpha   90.00
_cell.angle_beta   90.00
_cell.angle_gamma   90.00
#
_symmetry.space_group_name_H-M   'P 1'
#
loop_
_entity.id
_entity.type
_entity.pdbx_description
1 polymer ?
#
loop_
_entity_poly.entity_id
_entity_poly.type
_entity_poly.pdbx_seq_one_letter_code
_entity_poly.pdbx_strand_id
1 'polypeptide(L)'
;TITVKLGMTLTNLFDLDEKKQVLTINVWLDQEWKDELLRWDPKEFGGIESLRIPCDLIWLPDLVLYNKIDLLVETGFFYMHVGGIRDGIL
;
A
#
# COMPACT_ATOMS: atom_id res chain seq x y z
N THR A 1 7.54 15.21 6.76
CA THR A 1 7.99 14.10 5.91
C THR A 1 7.11 12.90 6.18
N ILE A 2 6.56 12.25 5.15
CA ILE A 2 5.72 11.04 5.29
C ILE A 2 6.63 9.82 5.15
N THR A 3 6.56 8.90 6.11
CA THR A 3 7.25 7.60 6.02
C THR A 3 6.30 6.58 5.42
N VAL A 4 6.70 6.00 4.28
CA VAL A 4 5.97 4.92 3.61
C VAL A 4 6.73 3.63 3.84
N LYS A 5 6.05 2.62 4.40
CA LYS A 5 6.57 1.25 4.49
C LYS A 5 6.07 0.48 3.27
N LEU A 6 6.98 -0.23 2.63
CA LEU A 6 6.70 -1.05 1.46
C LEU A 6 6.99 -2.51 1.78
N GLY A 7 5.97 -3.36 1.65
CA GLY A 7 6.08 -4.80 1.61
C GLY A 7 5.86 -5.30 0.18
N MET A 8 6.59 -6.35 -0.20
CA MET A 8 6.37 -6.99 -1.49
C MET A 8 6.40 -8.50 -1.29
N THR A 9 5.34 -9.16 -1.74
CA THR A 9 5.21 -10.62 -1.67
C THR A 9 5.16 -11.15 -3.10
N LEU A 10 6.21 -11.85 -3.52
CA LEU A 10 6.19 -12.59 -4.78
C LEU A 10 5.18 -13.73 -4.67
N THR A 11 4.23 -13.80 -5.60
CA THR A 11 3.26 -14.90 -5.62
C THR A 11 3.61 -15.95 -6.65
N ASN A 12 3.79 -15.53 -7.90
CA ASN A 12 4.08 -16.42 -9.01
C ASN A 12 5.20 -15.86 -9.89
N LEU A 13 6.03 -16.76 -10.39
CA LEU A 13 6.96 -16.52 -11.47
C LEU A 13 6.34 -17.09 -12.76
N PHE A 14 6.07 -16.24 -13.74
CA PHE A 14 5.41 -16.65 -14.99
C PHE A 14 6.41 -17.08 -16.04
N ASP A 15 7.41 -16.24 -16.31
CA ASP A 15 8.37 -16.48 -17.39
C ASP A 15 9.68 -15.73 -17.16
N LEU A 16 10.76 -16.28 -17.74
CA LEU A 16 12.09 -15.69 -17.79
C LEU A 16 12.64 -15.81 -19.21
N ASP A 17 12.71 -14.70 -19.95
CA ASP A 17 13.40 -14.61 -21.23
C ASP A 17 14.86 -14.18 -20.98
N GLU A 18 15.76 -15.15 -20.85
CA GLU A 18 17.18 -14.91 -20.57
C GLU A 18 17.86 -14.09 -21.67
N LYS A 19 17.45 -14.26 -22.94
CA LYS A 19 18.06 -13.55 -24.07
C LYS A 19 17.68 -12.07 -24.08
N LYS A 20 16.46 -11.75 -23.66
CA LYS A 20 15.98 -10.37 -23.53
C LYS A 20 16.13 -9.81 -22.11
N GLN A 21 16.62 -10.61 -21.16
CA GLN A 21 16.73 -10.29 -19.74
C GLN A 21 15.41 -9.80 -19.14
N VAL A 22 14.30 -10.45 -19.51
CA VAL A 22 12.95 -10.08 -19.05
C VAL A 22 12.42 -11.11 -18.07
N LEU A 23 11.98 -10.63 -16.91
CA LEU A 23 11.35 -11.43 -15.87
C LEU A 23 9.88 -11.01 -15.73
N THR A 24 8.96 -11.96 -15.90
CA THR A 24 7.51 -11.74 -15.72
C THR A 24 7.05 -12.39 -14.41
N ILE A 25 6.60 -11.57 -13.46
CA ILE A 25 6.22 -12.00 -12.10
C ILE A 25 4.89 -11.35 -11.68
N ASN A 26 4.13 -12.06 -10.84
CA ASN A 26 3.05 -11.43 -10.08
C ASN A 26 3.52 -11.19 -8.66
N VAL A 27 3.34 -9.96 -8.21
CA VAL A 27 3.67 -9.52 -6.86
C VAL A 27 2.45 -8.90 -6.20
N TRP A 28 2.30 -9.15 -4.91
CA TRP A 28 1.44 -8.35 -4.05
C TRP A 28 2.28 -7.24 -3.45
N LEU A 29 1.75 -6.02 -3.52
CA LEU A 29 2.42 -4.83 -3.03
C LEU A 29 1.62 -4.29 -1.84
N ASP A 30 2.24 -4.31 -0.67
CA ASP A 30 1.66 -3.80 0.56
C ASP A 30 2.26 -2.42 0.86
N GLN A 31 1.42 -1.41 1.00
CA GLN A 31 1.84 -0.05 1.31
C GLN A 31 1.18 0.41 2.60
N GLU A 32 1.98 0.91 3.54
CA GLU A 32 1.50 1.47 4.80
C GLU A 32 2.12 2.84 4.99
N TRP A 33 1.27 3.86 5.17
CA TRP A 33 1.67 5.20 5.53
C TRP A 33 0.70 5.77 6.57
N LYS A 34 1.14 6.80 7.29
CA LYS A 34 0.26 7.57 8.18
C LYS A 34 -0.13 8.86 7.49
N ASP A 35 -1.43 9.05 7.29
CA ASP A 35 -2.02 10.32 6.88
C ASP A 35 -2.48 11.10 8.12
N GLU A 36 -2.07 12.36 8.23
CA GLU A 36 -2.43 13.23 9.35
C GLU A 36 -3.87 13.76 9.23
N LEU A 37 -4.39 13.86 8.00
CA LEU A 37 -5.74 14.39 7.73
C LEU A 37 -6.83 13.33 7.95
N LEU A 38 -6.47 12.05 7.99
CA LEU A 38 -7.39 10.92 8.11
C LEU A 38 -7.37 10.34 9.53
N ARG A 39 -7.25 11.21 10.54
CA ARG A 39 -7.29 10.85 11.97
C ARG A 39 -8.61 11.27 12.60
N TRP A 40 -9.17 10.40 13.43
CA TRP A 40 -10.34 10.71 14.26
C TRP A 40 -10.22 10.06 15.64
N ASP A 41 -10.97 10.56 16.62
CA ASP A 41 -11.15 9.86 17.91
C ASP A 41 -12.23 8.78 17.72
N PRO A 42 -11.92 7.48 17.89
CA PRO A 42 -12.91 6.41 17.78
C PRO A 42 -14.17 6.67 18.63
N LYS A 43 -14.05 7.36 19.77
CA LYS A 43 -15.19 7.68 20.64
C LYS A 43 -16.23 8.59 19.99
N GLU A 44 -15.81 9.47 19.09
CA GLU A 44 -16.70 10.36 18.35
C GLU A 44 -17.43 9.64 17.21
N PHE A 45 -16.89 8.49 16.78
CA PHE A 45 -17.37 7.71 15.63
C PHE A 45 -17.80 6.29 16.02
N GLY A 46 -18.37 6.12 17.23
CA GLY A 46 -18.99 4.83 17.63
C GLY A 46 -18.01 3.68 17.87
N GLY A 47 -16.74 3.98 18.16
CA GLY A 47 -15.68 3.00 18.39
C GLY A 47 -15.05 2.44 17.11
N ILE A 48 -15.23 3.11 15.97
CA ILE A 48 -14.60 2.68 14.70
C ILE A 48 -13.09 2.98 14.78
N GLU A 49 -12.26 1.94 14.72
CA GLU A 49 -10.80 2.04 14.77
C GLU A 49 -10.13 1.82 13.40
N SER A 50 -10.86 1.26 12.43
CA SER A 50 -10.36 1.03 11.07
C SER A 50 -11.46 1.25 10.05
N LEU A 51 -11.07 1.72 8.87
CA LEU A 51 -11.97 1.95 7.74
C LEU A 51 -11.34 1.42 6.46
N ARG A 52 -12.17 0.81 5.61
CA ARG A 52 -11.79 0.37 4.27
C ARG A 52 -12.31 1.39 3.27
N ILE A 53 -11.40 2.10 2.62
CA ILE A 53 -11.73 3.13 1.64
C ILE A 53 -11.14 2.71 0.28
N PRO A 54 -11.89 2.88 -0.84
CA PRO A 54 -11.33 2.81 -2.17
C PRO A 54 -10.11 3.74 -2.31
N CYS A 55 -9.05 3.24 -2.94
CA CYS A 55 -7.81 3.97 -3.11
C CYS A 55 -7.98 5.31 -3.85
N ASP A 56 -8.97 5.39 -4.75
CA ASP A 56 -9.24 6.57 -5.59
C ASP A 56 -9.80 7.77 -4.81
N LEU A 57 -10.18 7.59 -3.54
CA LEU A 57 -10.76 8.63 -2.69
C LEU A 57 -9.76 9.28 -1.73
N ILE A 58 -8.52 8.75 -1.67
CA ILE A 58 -7.49 9.21 -0.74
C ILE A 58 -6.19 9.46 -1.49
N TRP A 59 -5.29 10.23 -0.88
CA TRP A 59 -3.95 10.38 -1.40
C TRP A 59 -3.18 9.06 -1.25
N LEU A 60 -2.47 8.68 -2.30
CA LEU A 60 -1.58 7.51 -2.33
C LEU A 60 -0.18 7.98 -2.70
N PRO A 61 0.88 7.40 -2.12
CA PRO A 61 2.24 7.67 -2.56
C PRO A 61 2.45 7.13 -3.98
N ASP A 62 3.02 7.96 -4.85
CA ASP A 62 3.38 7.55 -6.21
C ASP A 62 4.57 6.58 -6.17
N LEU A 63 4.34 5.32 -6.53
CA LEU A 63 5.39 4.31 -6.65
C LEU A 63 5.67 3.98 -8.11
N VAL A 64 6.95 4.04 -8.49
CA VAL A 64 7.41 3.64 -9.82
C VAL A 64 8.44 2.52 -9.72
N LEU A 65 8.21 1.44 -10.46
CA LEU A 65 9.22 0.42 -10.68
C LEU A 65 10.20 0.91 -11.76
N TYR A 66 11.44 1.21 -11.36
CA TYR A 66 12.45 1.76 -12.25
C TYR A 66 12.85 0.80 -13.37
N ASN A 67 13.00 -0.49 -13.05
CA ASN A 67 13.41 -1.52 -13.99
C ASN A 67 12.20 -2.27 -14.55
N LYS A 68 11.14 -1.54 -14.93
CA LYS A 68 9.95 -2.13 -15.54
C LYS A 68 10.07 -2.12 -17.06
N ILE A 69 9.63 -3.21 -17.68
CA ILE A 69 9.36 -3.25 -19.12
C ILE A 69 7.89 -2.96 -19.37
N ASP A 70 7.01 -3.59 -18.59
CA ASP A 70 5.59 -3.27 -18.51
C ASP A 70 5.09 -3.52 -17.09
N LEU A 71 4.03 -2.81 -16.67
CA LEU A 71 3.42 -2.98 -15.35
C LEU A 71 1.91 -2.80 -15.45
N LEU A 72 1.18 -3.89 -15.17
CA LEU A 72 -0.24 -3.85 -14.94
C LEU A 72 -0.50 -3.78 -13.44
N VAL A 73 -1.17 -2.72 -13.00
CA VAL A 73 -1.57 -2.54 -11.60
C VAL A 73 -3.07 -2.77 -11.51
N GLU A 74 -3.47 -3.77 -10.73
CA GLU A 74 -4.85 -3.89 -10.26
C GLU A 74 -4.95 -3.11 -8.94
N THR A 75 -5.68 -2.00 -8.94
CA THR A 75 -5.89 -1.19 -7.73
C THR A 75 -6.83 -1.91 -6.77
N GLY A 76 -6.39 -2.04 -5.52
CA GLY A 76 -7.15 -2.65 -4.42
C GLY A 76 -7.78 -1.63 -3.47
N PHE A 77 -8.34 -2.14 -2.37
CA PHE A 77 -8.74 -1.32 -1.24
C PHE A 77 -7.58 -1.22 -0.24
N PHE A 78 -7.32 -0.03 0.31
CA PHE A 78 -6.37 0.11 1.41
C PHE A 78 -7.06 -0.03 2.76
N TYR A 79 -6.43 -0.78 3.66
CA TYR A 79 -6.78 -0.80 5.07
C TYR A 79 -6.04 0.35 5.74
N MET A 80 -6.76 1.43 6.04
CA MET A 80 -6.18 2.49 6.85
C MET A 80 -6.42 2.18 8.32
N HIS A 81 -5.32 1.86 9.01
CA HIS A 81 -5.30 1.82 10.46
C HIS A 81 -5.23 3.24 11.00
N VAL A 82 -6.27 3.64 11.71
CA VAL A 82 -6.33 4.98 12.30
C VAL A 82 -5.79 4.91 13.71
N GLY A 83 -4.59 5.45 13.86
CA GLY A 83 -4.00 5.68 15.17
C GLY A 83 -4.81 6.77 15.87
N GLY A 84 -5.66 6.35 16.81
CA GLY A 84 -5.99 7.20 17.95
C GLY A 84 -4.68 7.65 18.61
N ILE A 85 -4.66 8.86 19.16
CA ILE A 85 -3.51 9.48 19.83
C ILE A 85 -3.02 8.57 20.97
N ARG A 86 -2.15 7.61 20.65
CA ARG A 86 -1.30 6.87 21.56
C ARG A 86 0.00 6.61 20.82
N ASP A 87 0.92 7.56 20.97
CA ASP A 87 2.33 7.35 20.73
C ASP A 87 2.78 6.10 21.50
N GLY A 88 3.19 5.08 20.76
CA GLY A 88 3.54 3.80 21.35
C GLY A 88 3.93 2.80 20.27
N ILE A 89 5.12 2.99 19.73
CA ILE A 89 5.88 1.96 19.04
C ILE A 89 5.93 0.71 19.94
N LEU A 90 5.54 -0.44 19.40
CA LEU A 90 6.13 -1.73 19.75
C LEU A 90 6.76 -2.30 18.48
#